data_AF-A0A356K3W7-F1
#
_entry.id   AF-A0A356K3W7-F1
#
_cell.length_a   1.000
_cell.length_b   1.000
_cell.length_c   1.000
_cell.angle_alpha   90.00
_cell.angle_beta   90.00
_cell.angle_gamma   90.00
#
_symmetry.space_group_name_H-M   'P 1'
#
loop_
_entity.id
_entity.type
_entity.pdbx_description
1 polymer ?
#
loop_
_entity_poly.entity_id
_entity_poly.type
_entity_poly.pdbx_seq_one_letter_code
_entity_poly.pdbx_strand_id
1 'polypeptide(L)'
;MLSCLRDTYFSKLDYVGRKEVVLKEIETIINCELTLNNIKLYTPTTLIEKIRLLYKETKDDSFVDSLIKELFIALELIQGREIAVDRKNSDVVETFFKYTKYTVNRIGTYPLFTYDKDGCVKKIELARNNTKINILCSLIDTIENRQPEIKASLKKVL
;
A
#
# COMPACT_ATOMS: atom_id res chain seq x y z
N MET A 1 -2.47 16.16 -3.59
CA MET A 1 -3.39 16.48 -2.46
C MET A 1 -2.74 16.16 -1.11
N LEU A 2 -1.81 15.20 -1.02
CA LEU A 2 -1.00 14.95 0.19
C LEU A 2 0.17 15.93 0.40
N SER A 3 0.43 16.83 -0.55
CA SER A 3 1.46 17.87 -0.42
C SER A 3 1.20 18.81 0.78
N CYS A 4 -0.04 18.88 1.25
CA CYS A 4 -0.47 19.66 2.41
C CYS A 4 -0.10 19.01 3.75
N LEU A 5 0.21 17.70 3.76
CA LEU A 5 0.69 16.99 4.96
C LEU A 5 2.13 17.36 5.33
N ARG A 6 2.81 18.21 4.56
CA ARG A 6 4.13 18.75 4.89
C ARG A 6 4.11 19.90 5.92
N ASP A 7 2.99 20.15 6.57
CA ASP A 7 2.92 21.17 7.62
C ASP A 7 3.57 20.72 8.93
N THR A 8 4.03 21.69 9.71
CA THR A 8 4.73 21.56 11.02
C THR A 8 4.03 20.66 12.04
N TYR A 9 2.76 20.32 11.81
CA TYR A 9 1.98 19.41 12.64
C TYR A 9 2.29 17.94 12.34
N PHE A 10 2.35 17.54 11.06
CA PHE A 10 2.57 16.15 10.67
C PHE A 10 3.96 15.65 11.09
N SER A 11 4.97 16.51 11.03
CA SER A 11 6.33 16.19 11.48
C SER A 11 6.45 15.99 12.99
N LYS A 12 5.47 16.46 13.79
CA LYS A 12 5.42 16.28 15.25
C LYS A 12 4.72 14.98 15.65
N LEU A 13 4.01 14.34 14.72
CA LEU A 13 3.33 13.08 14.98
C LEU A 13 4.32 11.91 14.96
N ASP A 14 4.10 10.95 15.85
CA ASP A 14 4.78 9.66 15.76
C ASP A 14 4.30 8.86 14.53
N TYR A 15 4.83 7.66 14.34
CA TYR A 15 4.44 6.82 13.22
C TYR A 15 2.93 6.52 13.21
N VAL A 16 2.32 6.28 14.37
CA VAL A 16 0.91 5.89 14.49
C VAL A 16 0.02 7.08 14.10
N GLY A 17 0.30 8.27 14.63
CA GLY A 17 -0.44 9.48 14.27
C GLY A 17 -0.33 9.81 12.78
N ARG A 18 0.86 9.70 12.19
CA ARG A 18 1.05 9.93 10.74
C ARG A 18 0.26 8.92 9.90
N LYS A 19 0.27 7.64 10.29
CA LYS A 19 -0.50 6.57 9.64
C LYS A 19 -1.99 6.89 9.64
N GLU A 20 -2.55 7.25 10.79
CA GLU A 20 -3.99 7.51 10.94
C GLU A 20 -4.46 8.67 10.07
N VAL A 21 -3.69 9.77 10.04
CA VAL A 21 -4.00 10.92 9.18
C VAL A 21 -4.05 10.52 7.71
N VAL A 22 -3.02 9.81 7.22
CA VAL A 22 -2.94 9.34 5.83
C VAL A 22 -4.12 8.43 5.47
N LEU A 23 -4.43 7.44 6.32
CA LEU A 23 -5.53 6.50 6.06
C LEU A 23 -6.89 7.22 6.00
N LYS A 24 -7.12 8.20 6.87
CA LYS A 24 -8.35 9.00 6.88
C LYS A 24 -8.49 9.85 5.62
N GLU A 25 -7.41 10.44 5.13
CA GLU A 25 -7.43 11.20 3.87
C GLU A 25 -7.71 10.30 2.67
N ILE A 26 -7.07 9.13 2.60
CA ILE A 26 -7.34 8.16 1.53
C ILE A 26 -8.80 7.71 1.58
N GLU A 27 -9.31 7.35 2.76
CA GLU A 27 -10.71 6.95 2.90
C GLU A 27 -11.67 8.07 2.45
N THR A 28 -11.34 9.33 2.75
CA THR A 28 -12.12 10.48 2.29
C THR A 28 -12.14 10.57 0.76
N ILE A 29 -10.98 10.45 0.11
CA ILE A 29 -10.87 10.46 -1.36
C ILE A 29 -11.71 9.33 -1.97
N ILE A 30 -11.59 8.11 -1.43
CA ILE A 30 -12.37 6.96 -1.92
C ILE A 30 -13.88 7.17 -1.75
N ASN A 31 -14.32 7.66 -0.60
CA ASN A 31 -15.75 7.91 -0.35
C ASN A 31 -16.31 9.02 -1.25
N CYS A 32 -15.53 10.05 -1.55
CA CYS A 32 -15.89 11.07 -2.54
C CYS A 32 -16.09 10.45 -3.92
N GLU A 33 -15.14 9.63 -4.39
CA GLU A 33 -15.26 8.98 -5.69
C GLU A 33 -16.43 7.99 -5.79
N LEU A 34 -16.69 7.22 -4.73
CA LEU A 34 -17.86 6.36 -4.68
C LEU A 34 -19.16 7.17 -4.82
N THR A 35 -19.22 8.34 -4.18
CA THR A 35 -20.38 9.25 -4.25
C THR A 35 -20.52 9.86 -5.65
N LEU A 36 -19.42 10.36 -6.23
CA LEU A 36 -19.40 10.94 -7.58
C LEU A 36 -19.86 9.94 -8.64
N ASN A 37 -19.50 8.66 -8.47
CA ASN A 37 -19.86 7.58 -9.38
C ASN A 37 -21.19 6.88 -9.00
N ASN A 38 -21.93 7.39 -8.01
CA ASN A 38 -23.20 6.81 -7.53
C ASN A 38 -23.12 5.32 -7.11
N ILE A 39 -21.96 4.89 -6.60
CA ILE A 39 -21.72 3.51 -6.17
C ILE A 39 -22.18 3.36 -4.71
N LYS A 40 -23.16 2.48 -4.49
CA LYS A 40 -23.74 2.23 -3.15
C LYS A 40 -22.97 1.13 -2.42
N LEU A 41 -22.66 1.37 -1.15
CA LEU A 41 -22.13 0.37 -0.22
C LEU A 41 -23.29 -0.19 0.61
N TYR A 42 -23.51 -1.51 0.54
CA TYR A 42 -24.66 -2.16 1.20
C TYR A 42 -24.31 -2.82 2.54
N THR A 43 -23.02 -2.94 2.86
CA THR A 43 -22.51 -3.53 4.11
C THR A 43 -21.29 -2.75 4.60
N PRO A 44 -20.91 -2.87 5.88
CA PRO A 44 -19.59 -2.42 6.33
C PRO A 44 -18.54 -3.02 5.39
N THR A 45 -17.75 -2.15 4.76
CA THR A 45 -16.78 -2.51 3.74
C THR A 45 -15.45 -1.87 4.09
N THR A 46 -14.40 -2.69 4.10
CA THR A 46 -13.02 -2.24 4.31
C THR A 46 -12.58 -1.29 3.20
N LEU A 47 -11.54 -0.50 3.46
CA LEU A 47 -10.98 0.42 2.46
C LEU A 47 -10.56 -0.31 1.18
N ILE A 48 -9.96 -1.50 1.32
CA ILE A 48 -9.56 -2.35 0.19
C ILE A 48 -10.79 -2.81 -0.62
N GLU A 49 -11.88 -3.21 0.02
CA GLU A 49 -13.11 -3.60 -0.67
C GLU A 49 -13.74 -2.42 -1.41
N LYS A 50 -13.79 -1.24 -0.78
CA LYS A 50 -14.27 0.00 -1.42
C LYS A 50 -13.47 0.29 -2.71
N ILE A 51 -12.16 0.18 -2.66
CA ILE A 51 -11.26 0.41 -3.80
C ILE A 51 -11.49 -0.61 -4.91
N ARG A 52 -11.59 -1.90 -4.56
CA ARG A 52 -11.85 -2.96 -5.54
C ARG A 52 -13.21 -2.79 -6.21
N LEU A 53 -14.23 -2.40 -5.47
CA LEU A 53 -15.55 -2.11 -6.00
C LEU A 53 -15.51 -0.89 -6.93
N LEU A 54 -14.94 0.22 -6.47
CA LEU A 54 -14.78 1.43 -7.28
C LEU A 54 -14.10 1.12 -8.61
N TYR A 55 -12.94 0.45 -8.59
CA TYR A 55 -12.24 0.08 -9.81
C TYR A 55 -13.01 -0.93 -10.68
N LYS A 56 -13.79 -1.83 -10.07
CA LYS A 56 -14.62 -2.77 -10.84
C LYS A 56 -15.67 -2.03 -11.67
N GLU A 57 -16.32 -1.02 -11.10
CA GLU A 57 -17.40 -0.26 -11.75
C GLU A 57 -16.87 0.80 -12.72
N THR A 58 -15.78 1.50 -12.37
CA THR A 58 -15.28 2.61 -13.20
C THR A 58 -14.21 2.21 -14.21
N LYS A 59 -13.42 1.16 -13.91
CA LYS A 59 -12.18 0.81 -14.64
C LYS A 59 -11.22 1.99 -14.82
N ASP A 60 -11.25 2.97 -13.90
CA ASP A 60 -10.43 4.16 -13.99
C ASP A 60 -8.99 3.89 -13.55
N ASP A 61 -8.16 3.56 -14.54
CA ASP A 61 -6.73 3.36 -14.38
C ASP A 61 -5.97 4.63 -13.95
N SER A 62 -6.44 5.82 -14.34
CA SER A 62 -5.78 7.10 -14.03
C SER A 62 -5.95 7.46 -12.57
N PHE A 63 -7.15 7.22 -12.03
CA PHE A 63 -7.43 7.35 -10.61
C PHE A 63 -6.56 6.39 -9.77
N VAL A 64 -6.49 5.12 -10.17
CA VAL A 64 -5.66 4.12 -9.48
C VAL A 64 -4.18 4.51 -9.52
N ASP A 65 -3.65 4.94 -10.67
CA ASP A 65 -2.27 5.39 -10.78
C ASP A 65 -1.96 6.61 -9.89
N SER A 66 -2.91 7.53 -9.77
CA SER A 66 -2.79 8.71 -8.92
C SER A 66 -2.76 8.34 -7.44
N LEU A 67 -3.65 7.44 -7.01
CA LEU A 67 -3.66 6.93 -5.64
C LEU A 67 -2.41 6.15 -5.28
N ILE A 68 -1.90 5.32 -6.20
CA ILE A 68 -0.64 4.59 -5.99
C ILE A 68 0.49 5.58 -5.70
N LYS A 69 0.63 6.63 -6.51
CA LYS A 69 1.66 7.66 -6.32
C LYS A 69 1.52 8.35 -4.97
N GLU A 70 0.31 8.78 -4.63
CA GLU A 70 0.03 9.45 -3.35
C GLU A 70 0.38 8.52 -2.17
N LEU A 71 0.00 7.24 -2.22
CA LEU A 71 0.33 6.25 -1.19
C LEU A 71 1.82 5.96 -1.04
N PHE A 72 2.58 5.93 -2.14
CA PHE A 72 4.03 5.82 -2.08
C PHE A 72 4.65 7.00 -1.33
N ILE A 73 4.27 8.22 -1.71
CA ILE A 73 4.73 9.45 -1.04
C ILE A 73 4.33 9.43 0.43
N ALA A 74 3.09 9.03 0.74
CA ALA A 74 2.59 8.94 2.09
C ALA A 74 3.41 7.94 2.93
N LEU A 75 3.74 6.79 2.37
CA LEU A 75 4.55 5.77 3.03
C LEU A 75 5.93 6.32 3.38
N GLU A 76 6.60 7.01 2.45
CA GLU A 76 7.88 7.68 2.69
C GLU A 76 7.78 8.75 3.79
N LEU A 77 6.72 9.55 3.78
CA LEU A 77 6.46 10.59 4.79
C LEU A 77 6.19 10.00 6.18
N ILE A 78 5.40 8.94 6.27
CA ILE A 78 5.09 8.24 7.53
C ILE A 78 6.37 7.68 8.16
N GLN A 79 7.27 7.09 7.37
CA GLN A 79 8.49 6.50 7.88
C GLN A 79 9.68 7.48 7.93
N GLY A 80 9.57 8.65 7.30
CA GLY A 80 10.62 9.66 7.22
C GLY A 80 11.86 9.20 6.46
N ARG A 81 11.71 8.25 5.53
CA ARG A 81 12.80 7.62 4.77
C ARG A 81 12.32 7.29 3.36
N GLU A 82 13.18 7.53 2.38
CA GLU A 82 12.95 7.15 0.99
C GLU A 82 12.86 5.63 0.83
N ILE A 83 12.10 5.20 -0.19
CA ILE A 83 11.90 3.78 -0.50
C ILE A 83 12.48 3.50 -1.89
N ALA A 84 13.34 2.49 -1.98
CA ALA A 84 13.78 2.01 -3.28
C ALA A 84 12.66 1.25 -3.97
N VAL A 85 12.23 1.70 -5.15
CA VAL A 85 11.27 0.99 -5.99
C VAL A 85 11.99 0.38 -7.18
N ASP A 86 11.94 -0.93 -7.30
CA ASP A 86 12.71 -1.69 -8.28
C ASP A 86 11.76 -2.52 -9.15
N ARG A 87 11.81 -2.37 -10.48
CA ARG A 87 11.04 -3.19 -11.41
C ARG A 87 11.90 -4.37 -11.82
N LYS A 88 11.67 -5.54 -11.22
CA LYS A 88 12.38 -6.76 -11.62
C LYS A 88 11.79 -7.28 -12.93
N ASN A 89 12.64 -7.41 -13.96
CA ASN A 89 12.41 -8.41 -15.00
C ASN A 89 12.52 -9.79 -14.32
N SER A 90 11.52 -10.63 -14.57
CA SER A 90 10.98 -11.66 -13.68
C SER A 90 11.85 -12.89 -13.35
N ASP A 91 13.12 -12.94 -13.73
CA ASP A 91 13.82 -14.23 -13.77
C ASP A 91 14.33 -14.71 -12.40
N VAL A 92 14.50 -13.81 -11.41
CA VAL A 92 15.15 -14.15 -10.12
C VAL A 92 14.19 -14.81 -9.12
N VAL A 93 12.90 -14.50 -9.18
CA VAL A 93 11.92 -15.05 -8.23
C VAL A 93 11.56 -16.50 -8.59
N GLU A 94 11.58 -16.85 -9.88
CA GLU A 94 11.33 -18.24 -10.32
C GLU A 94 12.35 -19.24 -9.75
N THR A 95 13.63 -18.84 -9.68
CA THR A 95 14.72 -19.75 -9.31
C THR A 95 14.69 -20.17 -7.83
N PHE A 96 14.30 -19.26 -6.93
CA PHE A 96 14.24 -19.56 -5.49
C PHE A 96 13.09 -20.51 -5.13
N PHE A 97 11.94 -20.38 -5.81
CA PHE A 97 10.72 -21.13 -5.48
C PHE A 97 10.56 -22.44 -6.26
N LYS A 98 11.35 -22.67 -7.32
CA LYS A 98 11.43 -23.98 -8.00
C LYS A 98 11.78 -25.13 -7.05
N TYR A 99 12.41 -24.83 -5.92
CA TYR A 99 12.82 -25.77 -4.88
C TYR A 99 11.80 -25.94 -3.74
N THR A 100 10.69 -25.20 -3.74
CA THR A 100 9.65 -25.28 -2.69
C THR A 100 8.31 -25.66 -3.31
N LYS A 101 7.66 -26.73 -2.82
CA LYS A 101 6.37 -27.29 -3.28
C LYS A 101 5.13 -26.37 -3.10
N TYR A 102 5.27 -25.04 -3.12
CA TYR A 102 4.14 -24.12 -3.03
C TYR A 102 3.62 -23.79 -4.43
N THR A 103 2.32 -23.97 -4.63
CA THR A 103 1.62 -23.78 -5.91
C THR A 103 1.85 -22.36 -6.45
N VAL A 104 2.53 -22.27 -7.60
CA VAL A 104 3.23 -21.10 -8.15
C VAL A 104 2.32 -20.00 -8.72
N ASN A 105 0.99 -20.21 -8.75
CA ASN A 105 0.04 -19.27 -9.40
C ASN A 105 -0.08 -17.88 -8.73
N ARG A 106 0.51 -17.66 -7.54
CA ARG A 106 0.46 -16.38 -6.80
C ARG A 106 1.75 -15.56 -6.85
N ILE A 107 2.82 -16.10 -7.43
CA ILE A 107 4.12 -15.44 -7.45
C ILE A 107 4.13 -14.35 -8.53
N GLY A 108 4.48 -13.13 -8.15
CA GLY A 108 4.49 -11.95 -9.03
C GLY A 108 3.14 -11.28 -9.24
N THR A 109 2.03 -11.79 -8.68
CA THR A 109 0.73 -11.08 -8.74
C THR A 109 0.63 -9.92 -7.76
N TYR A 110 1.42 -9.93 -6.69
CA TYR A 110 1.51 -8.87 -5.68
C TYR A 110 2.93 -8.34 -5.56
N PRO A 111 3.11 -7.05 -5.22
CA PRO A 111 4.43 -6.48 -4.98
C PRO A 111 5.09 -7.09 -3.75
N LEU A 112 6.42 -7.14 -3.73
CA LEU A 112 7.21 -7.70 -2.63
C LEU A 112 7.84 -6.58 -1.81
N PHE A 113 7.51 -6.53 -0.53
CA PHE A 113 8.00 -5.51 0.40
C PHE A 113 9.14 -6.07 1.25
N THR A 114 10.27 -5.36 1.25
CA THR A 114 11.40 -5.65 2.13
C THR A 114 11.44 -4.63 3.24
N TYR A 115 11.58 -5.11 4.48
CA TYR A 115 11.60 -4.28 5.68
C TYR A 115 13.01 -4.22 6.27
N ASP A 116 13.36 -3.09 6.87
CA ASP A 116 14.59 -2.97 7.66
C ASP A 116 14.40 -3.49 9.10
N LYS A 117 15.47 -3.43 9.89
CA LYS A 117 15.48 -3.85 11.29
C LYS A 117 14.55 -3.04 12.20
N ASP A 118 14.10 -1.85 11.75
CA ASP A 118 13.17 -0.98 12.47
C ASP A 118 11.71 -1.24 12.04
N GLY A 119 11.48 -2.22 11.15
CA GLY A 119 10.16 -2.53 10.60
C GLY A 119 9.66 -1.51 9.58
N CYS A 120 10.54 -0.64 9.05
CA CYS A 120 10.22 0.29 7.97
C CYS A 120 10.43 -0.35 6.60
N VAL A 121 9.66 0.05 5.59
CA VAL A 121 9.81 -0.50 4.24
C VAL A 121 11.05 0.14 3.60
N LYS A 122 12.00 -0.68 3.18
CA LYS A 122 13.24 -0.25 2.52
C LYS A 122 13.15 -0.38 1.00
N LYS A 123 12.49 -1.44 0.52
CA LYS A 123 12.43 -1.77 -0.91
C LYS A 123 11.07 -2.35 -1.28
N ILE A 124 10.55 -1.93 -2.44
CA ILE A 124 9.36 -2.50 -3.07
C ILE A 124 9.75 -3.04 -4.43
N GLU A 125 9.59 -4.35 -4.61
CA GLU A 125 9.89 -5.03 -5.88
C GLU A 125 8.60 -5.31 -6.64
N LEU A 126 8.52 -4.78 -7.86
CA LEU A 126 7.38 -4.97 -8.75
C LEU A 126 7.71 -6.01 -9.82
N ALA A 127 6.82 -6.98 -9.99
CA ALA A 127 6.88 -7.99 -11.05
C ALA A 127 5.98 -7.61 -12.24
N ARG A 128 6.26 -8.17 -13.43
CA ARG A 128 5.52 -7.87 -14.67
C ARG A 128 4.01 -8.15 -14.57
N ASN A 129 3.62 -9.15 -13.78
CA ASN A 129 2.24 -9.56 -13.56
C ASN A 129 1.54 -8.84 -12.40
N ASN A 130 2.19 -7.85 -11.77
CA ASN A 130 1.51 -6.97 -10.83
C ASN A 130 0.50 -6.09 -11.55
N THR A 131 -0.78 -6.25 -11.25
CA THR A 131 -1.82 -5.30 -11.69
C THR A 131 -1.80 -4.04 -10.82
N LYS A 132 -2.19 -2.90 -11.38
CA LYS A 132 -2.27 -1.63 -10.64
C LYS A 132 -3.11 -1.76 -9.38
N ILE A 133 -4.27 -2.42 -9.47
CA ILE A 133 -5.16 -2.65 -8.32
C ILE A 133 -4.50 -3.50 -7.24
N ASN A 134 -3.69 -4.50 -7.60
CA ASN A 134 -2.96 -5.30 -6.60
C ASN A 134 -1.86 -4.50 -5.93
N ILE A 135 -1.15 -3.64 -6.69
CA ILE A 135 -0.15 -2.73 -6.12
C ILE A 135 -0.82 -1.79 -5.10
N LEU A 136 -1.93 -1.16 -5.50
CA LEU A 136 -2.70 -0.24 -4.65
C LEU A 136 -3.18 -0.92 -3.36
N CYS A 137 -3.84 -2.06 -3.47
CA CYS A 137 -4.33 -2.78 -2.30
C CYS A 137 -3.20 -3.24 -1.38
N SER A 138 -2.07 -3.69 -1.93
CA SER A 138 -0.93 -4.12 -1.12
C SER A 138 -0.22 -2.96 -0.40
N LEU A 139 -0.17 -1.77 -1.00
CA LEU A 139 0.34 -0.56 -0.33
C LEU A 139 -0.53 -0.21 0.88
N ILE A 140 -1.85 -0.22 0.71
CA ILE A 140 -2.81 0.07 1.79
C ILE A 140 -2.67 -0.94 2.92
N ASP A 141 -2.70 -2.24 2.61
CA ASP A 141 -2.54 -3.30 3.61
C ASP A 141 -1.20 -3.19 4.36
N THR A 142 -0.14 -2.79 3.66
CA THR A 142 1.18 -2.58 4.27
C THR A 142 1.17 -1.45 5.29
N ILE A 143 0.50 -0.33 4.98
CA ILE A 143 0.38 0.84 5.86
C ILE A 143 -0.55 0.51 7.03
N GLU A 144 -1.73 -0.05 6.74
CA GLU A 144 -2.81 -0.26 7.70
C GLU A 144 -2.45 -1.32 8.75
N ASN A 145 -1.92 -2.45 8.29
CA ASN A 145 -1.80 -3.68 9.09
C ASN A 145 -0.34 -4.11 9.28
N ARG A 146 0.39 -4.30 8.18
CA ARG A 146 1.64 -5.09 8.20
C ARG A 146 2.83 -4.38 8.86
N GLN A 147 3.11 -3.12 8.50
CA GLN A 147 4.18 -2.36 9.17
C GLN A 147 3.92 -2.21 10.69
N PRO A 148 2.71 -1.83 11.15
CA PRO A 148 2.38 -1.79 12.57
C PRO A 148 2.66 -3.12 13.29
N GLU A 149 2.24 -4.24 12.70
CA GLU A 149 2.44 -5.57 13.28
C GLU A 149 3.94 -5.93 13.44
N ILE A 150 4.75 -5.66 12.41
CA ILE A 150 6.20 -5.89 12.46
C ILE A 150 6.84 -5.03 13.56
N LYS A 151 6.50 -3.73 13.61
CA LYS A 151 7.02 -2.82 14.64
C LYS A 151 6.62 -3.23 16.05
N ALA A 152 5.38 -3.69 16.24
CA ALA A 152 4.92 -4.19 17.53
C ALA A 152 5.66 -5.49 17.93
N SER A 153 5.95 -6.36 16.98
CA SER A 153 6.68 -7.61 17.22
C SER A 153 8.12 -7.35 17.63
N LEU A 154 8.82 -6.41 16.97
CA LEU A 154 10.20 -6.04 17.31
C LEU A 154 10.32 -5.48 18.73
N LYS A 155 9.33 -4.71 19.20
CA LYS A 155 9.30 -4.18 20.57
C LYS A 155 9.17 -5.26 21.65
N LYS A 156 8.70 -6.47 21.32
CA LYS A 156 8.58 -7.57 22.30
C LYS A 156 9.87 -8.37 22.47
N VAL A 157 10.82 -8.20 21.55
CA VAL A 157 12.08 -8.96 21.50
C VAL A 157 13.25 -8.17 22.10
N LEU A 158 13.06 -6.86 22.34
CA LEU A 158 13.99 -5.94 22.99
C LEU A 158 13.56 -5.66 24.43
#